data_AF-A0A7W1JQZ6-F1
#
_entry.id   AF-A0A7W1JQZ6-F1
#
_cell.length_a   1.000
_cell.length_b   1.000
_cell.length_c   1.000
_cell.angle_alpha   90.00
_cell.angle_beta   90.00
_cell.angle_gamma   90.00
#
_symmetry.space_group_name_H-M   'P 1'
#
loop_
_entity.id
_entity.type
_entity.pdbx_description
1 polymer ?
#
loop_
_entity_poly.entity_id
_entity_poly.type
_entity_poly.pdbx_seq_one_letter_code
_entity_poly.pdbx_strand_id
1 'polypeptide(L)'
;MSSILAQGFTDGKVQIGSVQSGSNDTFVIWGSSALGDPGSQIGGVYDSSSDLVFLDIANFTNYNFISIGAVSGDVLPVAFQATLAPLPEMSALFPIIGLIAAVALTQVLRRRRIAQSRASSPN
;
A
#
# COMPACT_ATOMS: atom_id res chain seq x y z
N MET A 1 -10.21 11.73 -8.60
CA MET A 1 -8.83 11.49 -8.10
C MET A 1 -8.93 10.57 -6.90
N SER A 2 -8.34 9.39 -6.97
CA SER A 2 -8.31 8.44 -5.85
C SER A 2 -7.04 8.70 -5.04
N SER A 3 -7.17 8.94 -3.74
CA SER A 3 -6.02 9.15 -2.84
C SER A 3 -5.07 7.95 -2.85
N ILE A 4 -3.76 8.18 -2.73
CA ILE A 4 -2.77 7.10 -2.61
C ILE A 4 -2.99 6.27 -1.33
N LEU A 5 -3.56 6.87 -0.28
CA LEU A 5 -3.97 6.12 0.91
C LEU A 5 -5.10 5.13 0.61
N ALA A 6 -6.02 5.51 -0.27
CA ALA A 6 -7.10 4.61 -0.70
C ALA A 6 -6.59 3.41 -1.52
N GLN A 7 -5.35 3.48 -2.01
CA GLN A 7 -4.67 2.37 -2.69
C GLN A 7 -3.87 1.48 -1.72
N GLY A 8 -3.86 1.77 -0.42
CA GLY A 8 -3.19 0.95 0.59
C GLY A 8 -1.71 1.26 0.78
N PHE A 9 -1.24 2.44 0.34
CA PHE A 9 0.12 2.89 0.63
C PHE A 9 0.29 3.27 2.11
N THR A 10 1.43 2.88 2.66
CA THR A 10 1.88 3.08 4.05
C THR A 10 3.33 3.54 4.03
N ASP A 11 3.88 3.98 5.17
CA ASP A 11 5.29 4.38 5.31
C ASP A 11 5.76 5.38 4.22
N GLY A 12 5.02 6.49 4.09
CA GLY A 12 5.33 7.53 3.12
C GLY A 12 6.59 8.29 3.51
N LYS A 13 7.46 8.53 2.54
CA LYS A 13 8.72 9.26 2.66
C LYS A 13 8.84 10.27 1.53
N VAL A 14 9.50 11.39 1.80
CA VAL A 14 9.79 12.40 0.81
C VAL A 14 11.26 12.75 0.83
N GLN A 15 11.83 12.94 -0.36
CA GLN A 15 13.16 13.45 -0.55
C GLN A 15 13.06 14.88 -1.05
N ILE A 16 13.71 15.80 -0.35
CA ILE A 16 13.70 17.23 -0.65
C ILE A 16 15.14 17.66 -0.88
N GLY A 17 15.35 18.55 -1.85
CA GLY A 17 16.65 19.14 -2.12
C GLY A 17 16.57 20.65 -2.14
N SER A 18 17.58 21.28 -1.57
CA SER A 18 17.82 22.72 -1.71
C SER A 18 18.07 23.08 -3.17
N VAL A 19 17.52 24.23 -3.61
CA VAL A 19 17.68 24.71 -4.99
C VAL A 19 19.04 25.37 -5.18
N GLN A 20 19.54 26.06 -4.15
CA GLN A 20 20.85 26.68 -4.17
C GLN A 20 21.89 25.81 -3.47
N SER A 21 23.06 25.70 -4.09
CA SER A 21 24.15 24.91 -3.51
C SER A 21 24.81 25.71 -2.37
N GLY A 22 24.85 25.13 -1.17
CA GLY A 22 25.48 25.73 0.00
C GLY A 22 24.61 26.76 0.75
N SER A 23 23.31 26.81 0.47
CA SER A 23 22.36 27.62 1.24
C SER A 23 21.94 26.89 2.54
N ASN A 24 21.57 27.69 3.55
CA ASN A 24 20.91 27.19 4.76
C ASN A 24 19.40 27.14 4.53
N ASP A 25 18.98 26.50 3.44
CA ASP A 25 17.58 26.37 3.13
C ASP A 25 16.92 25.47 4.17
N THR A 26 15.74 25.87 4.60
CA THR A 26 14.98 25.14 5.61
C THR A 26 13.56 24.97 5.15
N PHE A 27 12.95 23.85 5.53
CA PHE A 27 11.59 23.53 5.15
C PHE A 27 10.88 22.78 6.27
N VAL A 28 9.56 22.73 6.14
CA VAL A 28 8.70 21.96 7.01
C VAL A 28 7.72 21.15 6.18
N ILE A 29 7.24 20.08 6.78
CA ILE A 29 6.24 19.20 6.20
C ILE A 29 4.94 19.45 6.98
N TRP A 30 3.83 19.61 6.27
CA TRP A 30 2.50 19.65 6.87
C TRP A 30 1.63 18.55 6.31
N GLY A 31 0.60 18.19 7.06
CA GLY A 31 -0.45 17.33 6.55
C GLY A 31 -1.83 17.75 7.01
N SER A 32 -2.77 17.43 6.13
CA SER A 32 -4.16 17.82 6.25
C SER A 32 -5.08 16.73 5.68
N SER A 33 -6.29 16.68 6.21
CA SER A 33 -7.39 15.89 5.65
C SER A 33 -8.26 16.71 4.68
N ALA A 34 -8.08 18.03 4.63
CA ALA A 34 -8.86 18.96 3.81
C ALA A 34 -8.02 19.55 2.67
N LEU A 35 -8.60 19.62 1.48
CA LEU A 35 -7.93 20.19 0.31
C LEU A 35 -7.77 21.71 0.47
N GLY A 36 -6.57 22.23 0.20
CA GLY A 36 -6.28 23.67 0.23
C GLY A 36 -5.94 24.23 1.61
N ASP A 37 -6.00 23.40 2.65
CA ASP A 37 -5.51 23.75 3.99
C ASP A 37 -4.23 22.94 4.25
N PRO A 38 -3.07 23.57 4.53
CA PRO A 38 -1.86 22.85 4.89
C PRO A 38 -2.01 22.03 6.19
N GLY A 39 -2.94 22.41 7.09
CA GLY A 39 -3.21 21.66 8.31
C GLY A 39 -2.11 21.82 9.36
N SER A 40 -1.70 20.70 9.97
CA SER A 40 -0.72 20.70 11.06
C SER A 40 0.69 20.37 10.58
N GLN A 41 1.69 21.01 11.18
CA GLN A 41 3.09 20.65 10.93
C GLN A 41 3.35 19.24 11.44
N ILE A 42 4.07 18.46 10.63
CA ILE A 42 4.44 17.08 10.86
C ILE A 42 5.97 17.03 10.95
N GLY A 43 6.48 16.54 12.08
CA GLY A 43 7.92 16.47 12.32
C GLY A 43 8.50 17.82 12.73
N GLY A 44 9.73 18.09 12.30
CA GLY A 44 10.51 19.27 12.66
C GLY A 44 10.65 20.29 11.54
N VAL A 45 11.50 21.29 11.78
CA VAL A 45 12.10 22.09 10.72
C VAL A 45 13.34 21.34 10.26
N TYR A 46 13.40 21.05 8.97
CA TYR A 46 14.52 20.39 8.32
C TYR A 46 15.39 21.44 7.64
N ASP A 47 16.67 21.15 7.54
CA ASP A 47 17.66 22.01 6.91
C ASP A 47 18.44 21.25 5.82
N SER A 48 19.44 21.90 5.25
CA SER A 48 20.30 21.33 4.21
C SER A 48 21.07 20.07 4.63
N SER A 49 21.14 19.72 5.93
CA SER A 49 21.67 18.41 6.34
C SER A 49 20.78 17.24 5.94
N SER A 50 19.50 17.52 5.64
CA SER A 50 18.52 16.54 5.17
C SER A 50 18.39 16.53 3.64
N ASP A 51 19.24 17.27 2.93
CA ASP A 51 19.20 17.34 1.47
C ASP A 51 19.39 15.98 0.83
N LEU A 52 18.50 15.66 -0.11
CA LEU A 52 18.50 14.42 -0.87
C LEU A 52 18.48 13.16 0.02
N VAL A 53 17.97 13.26 1.24
CA VAL A 53 17.68 12.11 2.11
C VAL A 53 16.18 11.85 2.13
N PHE A 54 15.78 10.58 2.12
CA PHE A 54 14.38 10.22 2.33
C PHE A 54 14.01 10.46 3.79
N LEU A 55 13.11 11.41 4.02
CA LEU A 55 12.55 11.73 5.31
C LEU A 55 11.20 11.04 5.48
N ASP A 56 11.00 10.38 6.62
CA ASP A 56 9.74 9.74 6.96
C ASP A 56 8.66 10.79 7.24
N ILE A 57 7.51 10.64 6.60
CA ILE A 57 6.34 11.46 6.86
C ILE A 57 5.61 10.86 8.06
N ALA A 58 5.78 11.48 9.22
CA ALA A 58 5.16 11.00 10.44
C ALA A 58 3.62 10.98 10.31
N ASN A 59 3.01 9.88 10.76
CA ASN A 59 1.56 9.67 10.64
C ASN A 59 1.02 9.80 9.20
N PHE A 60 1.80 9.40 8.20
CA PHE A 60 1.43 9.46 6.78
C PHE A 60 0.00 9.00 6.46
N THR A 61 -0.49 7.93 7.12
CA THR A 61 -1.83 7.37 6.90
C THR A 61 -2.97 8.23 7.43
N ASN A 62 -2.69 9.25 8.25
CA ASN A 62 -3.72 10.10 8.87
C ASN A 62 -4.06 11.33 8.01
N TYR A 63 -3.27 11.62 6.97
CA TYR A 63 -3.39 12.83 6.18
C TYR A 63 -3.60 12.51 4.71
N ASN A 64 -4.68 13.04 4.12
CA ASN A 64 -4.97 12.86 2.70
C ASN A 64 -4.05 13.70 1.80
N PHE A 65 -3.53 14.80 2.34
CA PHE A 65 -2.69 15.76 1.66
C PHE A 65 -1.45 16.01 2.49
N ILE A 66 -0.28 15.87 1.88
CA ILE A 66 1.02 16.26 2.44
C ILE A 66 1.50 17.47 1.64
N SER A 67 1.90 18.52 2.34
CA SER A 67 2.41 19.75 1.76
C SER A 67 3.81 20.03 2.30
N ILE A 68 4.66 20.61 1.45
CA ILE A 68 6.03 20.97 1.78
C ILE A 68 6.15 22.46 1.53
N GLY A 69 6.77 23.18 2.45
CA GLY A 69 7.03 24.60 2.26
C GLY A 69 8.37 24.98 2.83
N ALA A 70 9.02 25.84 2.07
CA ALA A 70 10.23 26.51 2.50
C ALA A 70 9.90 27.46 3.66
N VAL A 71 10.69 27.37 4.71
CA VAL A 71 10.73 28.35 5.80
C VAL A 71 11.77 29.42 5.49
N SER A 72 12.91 29.02 4.91
CA SER A 72 13.95 29.92 4.42
C SER A 72 14.54 29.36 3.13
N GLY A 73 14.76 30.26 2.15
CA GLY A 73 15.29 29.92 0.84
C GLY A 73 14.31 29.14 -0.03
N ASP A 74 14.83 28.30 -0.93
CA ASP A 74 14.05 27.58 -1.92
C ASP A 74 14.36 26.08 -1.88
N VAL A 75 13.31 25.26 -1.76
CA VAL A 75 13.43 23.80 -1.75
C VAL A 75 12.52 23.17 -2.80
N LEU A 76 12.92 22.01 -3.31
CA LEU A 76 12.14 21.24 -4.26
C LEU A 76 11.94 19.80 -3.76
N PRO A 77 10.70 19.27 -3.81
CA PRO A 77 10.47 17.85 -3.69
C PRO A 77 11.13 17.13 -4.87
N VAL A 78 12.09 16.26 -4.60
CA VAL A 78 12.84 15.52 -5.62
C VAL A 78 12.21 14.17 -5.90
N ALA A 79 11.81 13.46 -4.83
CA ALA A 79 11.21 12.14 -4.95
C ALA A 79 10.21 11.89 -3.82
N PHE A 80 9.26 11.00 -4.09
CA PHE A 80 8.32 10.48 -3.12
C PHE A 80 8.39 8.95 -3.15
N GLN A 81 8.39 8.35 -1.96
CA GLN A 81 8.39 6.90 -1.78
C GLN A 81 7.28 6.54 -0.81
N ALA A 82 6.60 5.43 -1.05
CA ALA A 82 5.71 4.84 -0.06
C ALA A 82 5.66 3.33 -0.27
N THR A 83 5.41 2.60 0.81
CA THR A 83 5.28 1.16 0.80
C THR A 83 3.84 0.77 0.50
N LEU A 84 3.60 0.11 -0.63
CA LEU A 84 2.31 -0.52 -0.88
C LEU A 84 2.23 -1.79 -0.02
N ALA A 85 1.26 -1.85 0.91
CA ALA A 85 1.06 -3.05 1.69
C ALA A 85 0.74 -4.21 0.73
N PRO A 86 1.46 -5.35 0.80
CA PRO A 86 1.14 -6.49 -0.05
C PRO A 86 -0.30 -6.91 0.25
N LEU A 87 -1.14 -6.89 -0.79
CA LEU A 87 -2.47 -7.47 -0.73
C LEU A 87 -2.31 -8.92 -0.27
N PRO A 88 -2.97 -9.36 0.81
CA PRO A 88 -2.93 -10.75 1.19
C PRO A 88 -3.51 -11.55 0.03
N GLU A 89 -2.66 -12.27 -0.70
CA GLU A 89 -3.09 -13.33 -1.63
C GLU A 89 -3.61 -14.52 -0.81
N MET A 90 -4.53 -14.26 0.13
CA MET A 90 -5.16 -15.33 0.89
C MET A 90 -6.34 -15.83 0.08
N SER A 91 -6.27 -17.13 -0.21
CA SER A 91 -7.40 -18.02 -0.46
C SER A 91 -7.89 -18.25 -1.89
N ALA A 92 -7.05 -18.12 -2.93
CA ALA A 92 -7.35 -18.80 -4.20
C ALA A 92 -7.11 -20.32 -4.13
N LEU A 93 -6.13 -20.77 -3.32
CA LEU A 93 -5.81 -22.20 -3.18
C LEU A 93 -6.92 -23.00 -2.48
N PHE A 94 -7.58 -22.44 -1.47
CA PHE A 94 -8.67 -23.11 -0.75
C PHE A 94 -9.86 -23.52 -1.65
N PRO A 95 -10.46 -22.63 -2.48
CA PRO A 95 -11.54 -23.01 -3.37
C PRO A 95 -11.06 -23.96 -4.47
N ILE A 96 -9.82 -23.85 -4.95
CA ILE A 96 -9.26 -24.78 -5.95
C ILE A 96 -9.12 -26.19 -5.35
N ILE A 97 -8.52 -26.32 -4.18
CA ILE A 97 -8.35 -27.61 -3.50
C ILE A 97 -9.72 -28.20 -3.12
N GLY A 98 -10.63 -27.36 -2.61
CA GLY A 98 -12.00 -27.77 -2.29
C GLY A 98 -12.75 -28.31 -3.51
N LEU A 99 -12.63 -27.64 -4.66
CA LEU A 99 -13.23 -28.07 -5.92
C LEU A 99 -12.66 -29.42 -6.39
N ILE A 100 -11.33 -29.59 -6.36
CA ILE A 100 -10.67 -30.84 -6.74
C ILE A 100 -11.15 -32.00 -5.85
N ALA A 101 -11.21 -31.78 -4.53
CA ALA A 101 -11.69 -32.79 -3.58
C ALA A 101 -13.16 -33.16 -3.83
N ALA A 102 -14.02 -32.17 -4.09
CA ALA A 102 -15.43 -32.39 -4.40
C ALA A 102 -15.62 -33.18 -5.71
N VAL A 103 -14.86 -32.85 -6.76
CA VAL A 103 -14.89 -33.57 -8.04
C VAL A 103 -14.42 -35.01 -7.85
N ALA A 104 -13.32 -35.24 -7.11
CA ALA A 104 -12.80 -36.58 -6.84
C ALA A 104 -13.82 -37.45 -6.08
N LEU A 105 -14.44 -36.91 -5.02
CA LEU A 105 -15.50 -37.60 -4.27
C LEU A 105 -16.69 -37.95 -5.16
N THR A 106 -17.12 -37.01 -6.02
CA THR A 106 -18.24 -37.23 -6.92
C THR A 106 -17.94 -38.34 -7.94
N GLN A 107 -16.72 -38.38 -8.48
CA GLN A 107 -16.30 -39.44 -9.40
C GLN A 107 -16.24 -40.81 -8.73
N VAL A 108 -15.74 -40.89 -7.49
CA VAL A 108 -15.70 -42.15 -6.72
C VAL A 108 -17.10 -42.66 -6.39
N LEU A 109 -17.98 -41.78 -5.91
CA LEU A 109 -19.37 -42.14 -5.60
C LEU A 109 -20.14 -42.60 -6.85
N ARG A 110 -19.91 -41.95 -7.99
CA ARG A 110 -20.53 -42.33 -9.27
C ARG A 110 -20.06 -43.72 -9.73
N ARG A 111 -18.76 -44.03 -9.63
CA ARG A 111 -18.22 -45.36 -9.94
C ARG A 111 -18.81 -46.44 -9.04
N ARG A 112 -18.93 -46.16 -7.73
CA ARG A 112 -19.55 -47.10 -6.76
C ARG A 112 -21.01 -47.39 -7.08
N ARG A 113 -21.81 -46.37 -7.39
CA ARG A 113 -23.22 -46.56 -7.76
C ARG A 113 -23.40 -47.44 -9.01
N ILE A 114 -22.56 -47.24 -10.03
CA ILE A 114 -22.60 -48.05 -11.27
C ILE A 114 -22.22 -49.51 -11.00
N ALA A 115 -21.22 -49.75 -10.14
CA ALA A 115 -20.82 -51.10 -9.75
C ALA A 115 -21.94 -51.81 -8.96
N GLN A 116 -22.62 -51.08 -8.05
CA GLN A 116 -23.76 -51.63 -7.30
C GLN A 116 -24.95 -51.95 -8.20
N SER A 117 -25.33 -51.06 -9.14
CA SER A 117 -26.43 -51.34 -10.07
C SER A 117 -26.16 -52.54 -10.99
N ARG A 118 -24.90 -52.85 -11.29
CA ARG A 118 -24.53 -54.06 -12.03
C ARG A 118 -24.59 -55.33 -11.19
N ALA A 119 -24.22 -55.25 -9.91
CA ALA A 119 -24.28 -56.38 -8.99
C ALA A 119 -25.73 -56.73 -8.57
N SER A 120 -26.64 -55.76 -8.57
CA SER A 120 -28.06 -55.92 -8.22
C SER A 120 -28.96 -56.39 -9.37
N SER A 121 -28.40 -56.66 -10.55
CA SER A 121 -29.13 -57.22 -11.70
C SER A 121 -28.71 -58.67 -11.94
N PRO A 122 -29.19 -59.65 -11.14
CA PRO A 122 -29.01 -61.05 -11.45
C PRO A 122 -29.94 -61.43 -12.62
N ASN A 123 -29.35 -61.88 -13.73
CA ASN A 123 -30.00 -62.80 -14.66
C ASN A 123 -29.62 -64.23 -14.24
#